data_AF-A0A123T8W4-F1
#
_entry.id   AF-A0A123T8W4-F1
#
_cell.length_a   1.000
_cell.length_b   1.000
_cell.length_c   1.000
_cell.angle_alpha   90.00
_cell.angle_beta   90.00
_cell.angle_gamma   90.00
#
_symmetry.space_group_name_H-M   'P 1'
#
loop_
_entity.id
_entity.type
_entity.pdbx_description
1 polymer ?
#
loop_
_entity_poly.entity_id
_entity_poly.type
_entity_poly.pdbx_seq_one_letter_code
_entity_poly.pdbx_strand_id
1 'polypeptide(L)'
;MNFEKMNDLIISERIIKARKLQKLTQEAFCDKFSEKVSLDKFRLSNLENGKRNKKKNPHFLTEAYIEFYSELLGVPSEGFLFGNLEEKKSLIKLILLNIFMNADSQAYRTDIYQVEQTPIFDLAMDSDVEFFRLAFLNLSKDEHENEHNQAQQYYMCLANGGEINLSDMRTCRDKIANLLKEKDSFFYSGRFALLYASLMDGESIFSEQSSILLRILLGNFDFGCDFLKRKSNSETIRCNGVDLRQPSVEYFYIDNYLNCVGNFSASATDWREISFTLFITAFNEFLELHLEVFMAFFSNHVFNRSLKQLSNEYINTLFSGKEFTELLNNIYLKDQFLMNRMIGHNFSRAMVQKFSLVKENSIKYKKTDMAFPTSSGRLEDFYDLEHIENQSGVYNLDKYLYDFENMTMLFANSGQKFESGGLFLPSYFEITLLK
;
A
#
# COMPACT_ATOMS: atom_id res chain seq x y z
N MET A 1 1.39 13.09 8.95
CA MET A 1 2.72 12.49 8.67
C MET A 1 3.88 13.24 9.34
N ASN A 2 4.87 12.50 9.85
CA ASN A 2 6.12 12.99 10.42
C ASN A 2 7.24 13.14 9.36
N PHE A 3 7.03 14.01 8.38
CA PHE A 3 7.98 14.24 7.29
C PHE A 3 9.37 14.66 7.78
N GLU A 4 9.45 15.56 8.76
CA GLU A 4 10.71 16.06 9.29
C GLU A 4 11.60 14.93 9.83
N LYS A 5 11.02 14.00 10.59
CA LYS A 5 11.77 12.86 11.16
C LYS A 5 12.32 11.94 10.07
N MET A 6 11.51 11.57 9.08
CA MET A 6 11.97 10.76 7.95
C MET A 6 13.03 11.49 7.14
N ASN A 7 12.81 12.77 6.82
CA ASN A 7 13.73 13.53 5.99
C ASN A 7 15.08 13.77 6.70
N ASP A 8 15.08 14.00 8.01
CA ASP A 8 16.30 14.11 8.82
C ASP A 8 17.13 12.80 8.76
N LEU A 9 16.49 11.63 8.73
CA LEU A 9 17.17 10.33 8.56
C LEU A 9 17.76 10.15 7.15
N ILE A 10 17.03 10.56 6.10
CA ILE A 10 17.55 10.51 4.73
C ILE A 10 18.80 11.39 4.60
N ILE A 11 18.75 12.60 5.16
CA ILE A 11 19.89 13.53 5.17
C ILE A 11 21.04 12.97 6.02
N SER A 12 20.75 12.34 7.15
CA SER A 12 21.78 11.74 8.00
C SER A 12 22.55 10.63 7.30
N GLU A 13 21.90 9.80 6.50
CA GLU A 13 22.55 8.80 5.64
C GLU A 13 23.57 9.44 4.70
N ARG A 14 23.24 10.60 4.11
CA ARG A 14 24.14 11.34 3.21
C ARG A 14 25.31 11.98 3.95
N ILE A 15 25.09 12.49 5.15
CA ILE A 15 26.17 13.01 6.02
C ILE A 15 27.15 11.89 6.38
N ILE A 16 26.64 10.72 6.78
CA ILE A 16 27.47 9.53 7.04
C ILE A 16 28.27 9.15 5.78
N LYS A 17 27.61 9.13 4.61
CA LYS A 17 28.27 8.82 3.33
C LYS A 17 29.41 9.80 3.05
N ALA A 18 29.19 11.10 3.22
CA ALA A 18 30.20 12.14 3.03
C ALA A 18 31.43 11.89 3.92
N ARG A 19 31.23 11.61 5.21
CA ARG A 19 32.35 11.28 6.12
C ARG A 19 33.05 9.98 5.73
N LYS A 20 32.30 8.91 5.42
CA LYS A 20 32.86 7.60 5.06
C LYS A 20 33.67 7.67 3.77
N LEU A 21 33.28 8.48 2.78
CA LEU A 21 34.06 8.72 1.57
C LEU A 21 35.43 9.34 1.86
N GLN A 22 35.53 10.15 2.91
CA GLN A 22 36.79 10.70 3.39
C GLN A 22 37.61 9.71 4.23
N LYS A 23 37.04 8.54 4.56
CA LYS A 23 37.64 7.50 5.43
C LYS A 23 38.02 8.02 6.83
N LEU A 24 37.24 8.94 7.38
CA LEU A 24 37.51 9.58 8.68
C LEU A 24 36.60 9.07 9.79
N THR A 25 37.14 9.03 11.01
CA THR A 25 36.33 8.97 12.25
C THR A 25 35.59 10.29 12.43
N GLN A 26 34.60 10.34 13.34
CA GLN A 26 33.88 11.59 13.61
C GLN A 26 34.81 12.70 14.14
N GLU A 27 35.75 12.35 15.02
CA GLU A 27 36.74 13.30 15.57
C GLU A 27 37.64 13.85 14.46
N ALA A 28 38.30 12.98 13.70
CA ALA A 28 39.18 13.39 12.62
C ALA A 28 38.45 14.19 11.52
N PHE A 29 37.16 13.92 11.31
CA PHE A 29 36.34 14.71 10.39
C PHE A 29 36.11 16.14 10.90
N CYS A 30 35.75 16.29 12.18
CA CYS A 30 35.55 17.61 12.80
C CYS A 30 36.86 18.41 12.81
N ASP A 31 37.98 17.77 13.14
CA ASP A 31 39.29 18.44 13.18
C ASP A 31 39.72 18.92 11.79
N LYS A 32 39.59 18.05 10.77
CA LYS A 32 39.96 18.37 9.38
C LYS A 32 39.18 19.55 8.81
N PHE A 33 37.92 19.72 9.19
CA PHE A 33 37.02 20.73 8.63
C PHE A 33 36.67 21.86 9.61
N SER A 34 37.38 21.96 10.73
CA SER A 34 37.16 22.95 11.79
C SER A 34 37.21 24.40 11.30
N GLU A 35 38.04 24.69 10.30
CA GLU A 35 38.15 26.01 9.68
C GLU A 35 37.05 26.29 8.63
N LYS A 36 36.41 25.25 8.08
CA LYS A 36 35.35 25.39 7.06
C LYS A 36 33.96 25.49 7.67
N VAL A 37 33.72 24.77 8.76
CA VAL A 37 32.40 24.65 9.35
C VAL A 37 32.50 24.44 10.85
N SER A 38 31.73 25.21 11.62
CA SER A 38 31.66 25.02 13.08
C SER A 38 30.83 23.77 13.39
N LEU A 39 31.53 22.64 13.54
CA LEU A 39 30.94 21.32 13.77
C LEU A 39 31.77 20.52 14.78
N ASP A 40 31.22 20.29 15.97
CA ASP A 40 31.83 19.42 16.97
C ASP A 40 31.34 17.96 16.84
N LYS A 41 32.03 17.03 17.52
CA LYS A 41 31.72 15.59 17.52
C LYS A 41 30.28 15.29 17.97
N PHE A 42 29.78 15.96 19.00
CA PHE A 42 28.42 15.70 19.51
C PHE A 42 27.37 16.18 18.52
N ARG A 43 27.63 17.31 17.86
CA ARG A 43 26.78 17.85 16.81
C ARG A 43 26.78 16.95 15.59
N LEU A 44 27.95 16.54 15.11
CA LEU A 44 28.08 15.58 14.02
C LEU A 44 27.38 14.26 14.35
N SER A 45 27.56 13.74 15.56
CA SER A 45 26.87 12.53 16.01
C SER A 45 25.34 12.68 15.97
N ASN A 46 24.79 13.81 16.43
CA ASN A 46 23.35 14.05 16.32
C ASN A 46 22.88 14.13 14.86
N LEU A 47 23.65 14.79 13.99
CA LEU A 47 23.35 14.87 12.57
C LEU A 47 23.39 13.50 11.89
N GLU A 48 24.40 12.66 12.17
CA GLU A 48 24.52 11.31 11.62
C GLU A 48 23.41 10.36 12.11
N ASN A 49 22.80 10.66 13.25
CA ASN A 49 21.68 9.87 13.79
C ASN A 49 20.30 10.47 13.45
N GLY A 50 20.21 11.50 12.61
CA GLY A 50 18.92 12.14 12.27
C GLY A 50 18.25 12.82 13.46
N LYS A 51 19.00 13.18 14.51
CA LYS A 51 18.45 13.71 15.77
C LYS A 51 18.34 15.24 15.72
N ARG A 52 17.12 15.72 15.52
CA ARG A 52 16.76 17.15 15.69
C ARG A 52 16.65 17.53 17.16
N ASN A 53 17.14 18.72 17.51
CA ASN A 53 16.96 19.30 18.83
C ASN A 53 16.16 20.60 18.69
N LYS A 54 14.89 20.61 19.10
CA LYS A 54 14.02 21.78 18.95
C LYS A 54 14.57 23.07 19.56
N LYS A 55 15.40 22.99 20.61
CA LYS A 55 16.00 24.17 21.27
C LYS A 55 17.30 24.64 20.63
N LYS A 56 18.13 23.70 20.14
CA LYS A 56 19.48 23.99 19.61
C LYS A 56 19.55 24.03 18.09
N ASN A 57 18.63 23.36 17.41
CA ASN A 57 18.54 23.28 15.96
C ASN A 57 17.14 22.84 15.53
N PRO A 58 16.18 23.78 15.55
CA PRO A 58 14.80 23.47 15.20
C PRO A 58 14.62 23.04 13.75
N HIS A 59 15.59 23.28 12.85
CA HIS A 59 15.50 22.99 11.41
C HIS A 59 16.47 21.90 10.93
N PHE A 60 17.08 21.15 11.85
CA PHE A 60 18.07 20.07 11.64
C PHE A 60 19.38 20.43 10.93
N LEU A 61 19.38 21.31 9.94
CA LEU A 61 20.58 21.85 9.31
C LEU A 61 20.49 23.37 9.18
N THR A 62 21.66 24.03 9.15
CA THR A 62 21.81 25.43 8.74
C THR A 62 22.22 25.49 7.27
N GLU A 63 22.02 26.63 6.60
CA GLU A 63 22.46 26.83 5.21
C GLU A 63 23.96 26.56 5.04
N ALA A 64 24.79 27.01 5.99
CA ALA A 64 26.22 26.72 5.98
C ALA A 64 26.56 25.22 6.01
N TYR A 65 25.76 24.39 6.70
CA TYR A 65 25.95 22.94 6.67
C TYR A 65 25.51 22.34 5.34
N ILE A 66 24.43 22.86 4.76
CA ILE A 66 23.93 22.41 3.44
C ILE A 66 25.00 22.70 2.38
N GLU A 67 25.52 23.91 2.31
CA GLU A 67 26.59 24.30 1.39
C GLU A 67 27.83 23.42 1.57
N PHE A 68 28.31 23.28 2.82
CA PHE A 68 29.48 22.47 3.14
C PHE A 68 29.36 21.01 2.68
N TYR A 69 28.26 20.33 3.00
CA TYR A 69 28.09 18.93 2.61
C TYR A 69 27.81 18.75 1.11
N SER A 70 27.18 19.74 0.48
CA SER A 70 26.94 19.75 -0.97
C SER A 70 28.25 19.84 -1.74
N GLU A 71 29.14 20.76 -1.34
CA GLU A 71 30.50 20.86 -1.88
C GLU A 71 31.30 19.59 -1.64
N LEU A 72 31.25 19.04 -0.42
CA LEU A 72 32.01 17.84 -0.05
C LEU A 72 31.59 16.60 -0.86
N LEU A 73 30.33 16.53 -1.26
CA LEU A 73 29.78 15.44 -2.07
C LEU A 73 29.81 15.73 -3.58
N GLY A 74 30.12 16.96 -4.00
CA GLY A 74 30.09 17.38 -5.41
C GLY A 74 28.69 17.37 -6.01
N VAL A 75 27.66 17.72 -5.23
CA VAL A 75 26.25 17.75 -5.65
C VAL A 75 25.65 19.13 -5.37
N PRO A 76 24.61 19.57 -6.10
CA PRO A 76 23.89 20.79 -5.77
C PRO A 76 23.18 20.64 -4.41
N SER A 77 22.87 21.77 -3.74
CA SER A 77 22.16 21.78 -2.45
C SER A 77 20.86 20.98 -2.48
N GLU A 78 20.08 21.11 -3.55
CA GLU A 78 18.87 20.30 -3.75
C GLU A 78 19.19 18.80 -3.82
N GLY A 79 20.28 18.42 -4.49
CA GLY A 79 20.76 17.05 -4.59
C GLY A 79 21.24 16.50 -3.25
N PHE A 80 21.80 17.33 -2.37
CA PHE A 80 22.12 16.92 -1.01
C PHE A 80 20.85 16.74 -0.15
N LEU A 81 19.87 17.63 -0.28
CA LEU A 81 18.63 17.60 0.52
C LEU A 81 17.66 16.49 0.10
N PHE A 82 17.46 16.29 -1.20
CA PHE A 82 16.44 15.38 -1.74
C PHE A 82 17.00 14.23 -2.56
N GLY A 83 18.29 14.28 -2.92
CA GLY A 83 18.96 13.21 -3.66
C GLY A 83 18.83 13.35 -5.17
N ASN A 84 19.30 12.32 -5.86
CA ASN A 84 19.13 12.18 -7.30
C ASN A 84 17.68 11.83 -7.68
N LEU A 85 17.43 11.61 -8.98
CA LEU A 85 16.10 11.28 -9.48
C LEU A 85 15.50 10.02 -8.81
N GLU A 86 16.27 8.95 -8.65
CA GLU A 86 15.79 7.69 -8.03
C GLU A 86 15.49 7.85 -6.53
N GLU A 87 16.29 8.66 -5.82
CA GLU A 87 16.01 9.01 -4.42
C GLU A 87 14.74 9.84 -4.30
N LYS A 88 14.50 10.79 -5.21
CA LYS A 88 13.25 11.57 -5.28
C LYS A 88 12.05 10.68 -5.59
N LYS A 89 12.16 9.74 -6.53
CA LYS A 89 11.10 8.74 -6.79
C LYS A 89 10.77 7.95 -5.54
N SER A 90 11.79 7.49 -4.81
CA SER A 90 11.61 6.74 -3.57
C SER A 90 10.93 7.58 -2.47
N LEU A 91 11.27 8.87 -2.37
CA LEU A 91 10.63 9.80 -1.44
C LEU A 91 9.14 10.01 -1.79
N ILE A 92 8.82 10.15 -3.07
CA ILE A 92 7.43 10.23 -3.56
C ILE A 92 6.68 8.94 -3.19
N LYS A 93 7.27 7.76 -3.43
CA LYS A 93 6.68 6.48 -3.02
C LYS A 93 6.34 6.44 -1.54
N LEU A 94 7.28 6.81 -0.66
CA LEU A 94 7.07 6.82 0.78
C LEU A 94 5.90 7.73 1.20
N ILE A 95 5.83 8.93 0.62
CA ILE A 95 4.77 9.90 0.94
C ILE A 95 3.41 9.42 0.43
N LEU A 96 3.34 8.95 -0.82
CA LEU A 96 2.08 8.41 -1.38
C LEU A 96 1.59 7.19 -0.61
N LEU A 97 2.50 6.31 -0.18
CA LEU A 97 2.15 5.18 0.69
C LEU A 97 1.64 5.65 2.05
N ASN A 98 2.25 6.66 2.66
CA ASN A 98 1.79 7.17 3.95
C ASN A 98 0.39 7.79 3.85
N ILE A 99 0.14 8.56 2.79
CA ILE A 99 -1.18 9.11 2.46
C ILE A 99 -2.18 7.97 2.24
N PHE A 100 -1.80 6.95 1.46
CA PHE A 100 -2.65 5.79 1.20
C PHE A 100 -3.00 5.03 2.48
N MET A 101 -2.01 4.80 3.35
CA MET A 101 -2.21 4.05 4.58
C MET A 101 -2.97 4.84 5.66
N ASN A 102 -2.90 6.17 5.66
CA ASN A 102 -3.74 7.05 6.47
C ASN A 102 -3.86 6.63 7.96
N ALA A 103 -2.72 6.31 8.58
CA ALA A 103 -2.64 5.81 9.96
C ALA A 103 -3.48 4.54 10.24
N ASP A 104 -3.52 3.59 9.30
CA ASP A 104 -4.15 2.28 9.53
C ASP A 104 -3.43 1.50 10.62
N SER A 105 -4.16 1.12 11.65
CA SER A 105 -3.69 0.31 12.77
C SER A 105 -4.37 -1.06 12.88
N GLN A 106 -5.16 -1.46 11.88
CA GLN A 106 -5.86 -2.73 11.90
C GLN A 106 -4.90 -3.92 11.84
N ALA A 107 -5.05 -4.85 12.79
CA ALA A 107 -4.35 -6.13 12.77
C ALA A 107 -5.16 -7.16 11.97
N TYR A 108 -4.46 -8.02 11.22
CA TYR A 108 -5.08 -9.15 10.51
C TYR A 108 -5.66 -10.21 11.47
N ARG A 109 -5.21 -10.18 12.73
CA ARG A 109 -5.57 -11.12 13.80
C ARG A 109 -5.95 -10.38 15.08
N THR A 110 -7.01 -10.83 15.73
CA THR A 110 -7.54 -10.21 16.95
C THR A 110 -6.68 -10.45 18.19
N ASP A 111 -5.80 -11.47 18.17
CA ASP A 111 -4.89 -11.79 19.26
C ASP A 111 -3.56 -11.01 19.20
N ILE A 112 -3.35 -10.21 18.15
CA ILE A 112 -2.19 -9.34 18.00
C ILE A 112 -2.59 -7.92 18.38
N TYR A 113 -1.74 -7.22 19.13
CA TYR A 113 -1.94 -5.82 19.44
C TYR A 113 -2.07 -5.01 18.15
N GLN A 114 -3.10 -4.17 18.08
CA GLN A 114 -3.26 -3.21 16.99
C GLN A 114 -2.05 -2.27 16.98
N VAL A 115 -1.34 -2.28 15.87
CA VAL A 115 -0.19 -1.43 15.59
C VAL A 115 -0.33 -0.86 14.20
N GLU A 116 0.18 0.35 13.99
CA GLU A 116 0.22 0.97 12.69
C GLU A 116 0.87 0.03 11.66
N GLN A 117 0.14 -0.22 10.58
CA GLN A 117 0.56 -1.13 9.53
C GLN A 117 1.59 -0.46 8.63
N THR A 118 2.64 -1.20 8.30
CA THR A 118 3.63 -0.81 7.31
C THR A 118 3.37 -1.56 6.01
N PRO A 119 3.22 -0.88 4.87
CA PRO A 119 3.04 -1.51 3.56
C PRO A 119 4.40 -1.93 2.96
N ILE A 120 5.40 -2.22 3.80
CA ILE A 120 6.75 -2.63 3.40
C ILE A 120 7.10 -3.91 4.17
N PHE A 121 7.63 -4.89 3.44
CA PHE A 121 8.23 -6.07 4.03
C PHE A 121 9.62 -5.71 4.55
N ASP A 122 9.75 -5.65 5.87
CA ASP A 122 11.03 -5.41 6.53
C ASP A 122 11.92 -6.67 6.51
N LEU A 123 12.85 -6.72 5.57
CA LEU A 123 13.83 -7.81 5.49
C LEU A 123 14.72 -7.92 6.74
N ALA A 124 14.84 -6.84 7.52
CA ALA A 124 15.61 -6.77 8.76
C ALA A 124 14.75 -7.02 10.02
N MET A 125 13.50 -7.48 9.89
CA MET A 125 12.63 -7.72 11.05
C MET A 125 13.22 -8.76 12.03
N ASP A 126 13.10 -8.50 13.32
CA ASP A 126 13.68 -9.37 14.36
C ASP A 126 13.00 -10.75 14.46
N SER A 127 11.72 -10.85 14.06
CA SER A 127 10.97 -12.10 14.15
C SER A 127 11.27 -13.00 12.95
N ASP A 128 12.02 -14.09 13.18
CA ASP A 128 12.23 -15.14 12.19
C ASP A 128 10.92 -15.84 11.79
N VAL A 129 10.02 -16.08 12.76
CA VAL A 129 8.70 -16.69 12.50
C VAL A 129 7.93 -15.86 11.49
N GLU A 130 7.84 -14.55 11.71
CA GLU A 130 7.08 -13.64 10.85
C GLU A 130 7.77 -13.44 9.50
N PHE A 131 9.10 -13.38 9.48
CA PHE A 131 9.87 -13.30 8.24
C PHE A 131 9.54 -14.50 7.34
N PHE A 132 9.67 -15.72 7.85
CA PHE A 132 9.43 -16.92 7.04
C PHE A 132 7.96 -17.04 6.64
N ARG A 133 7.03 -16.66 7.52
CA ARG A 133 5.59 -16.62 7.23
C ARG A 133 5.31 -15.72 6.02
N LEU A 134 5.73 -14.46 6.09
CA LEU A 134 5.49 -13.51 5.01
C LEU A 134 6.26 -13.90 3.75
N ALA A 135 7.47 -14.44 3.88
CA ALA A 135 8.31 -14.82 2.74
C ALA A 135 7.65 -15.89 1.87
N PHE A 136 7.16 -17.00 2.46
CA PHE A 136 6.54 -18.06 1.64
C PHE A 136 5.24 -17.58 0.97
N LEU A 137 4.53 -16.62 1.56
CA LEU A 137 3.33 -16.00 0.96
C LEU A 137 3.66 -15.05 -0.20
N ASN A 138 4.88 -14.51 -0.24
CA ASN A 138 5.31 -13.55 -1.27
C ASN A 138 6.18 -14.15 -2.38
N LEU A 139 6.70 -15.37 -2.16
CA LEU A 139 7.45 -16.13 -3.15
C LEU A 139 6.50 -16.96 -4.02
N SER A 140 6.62 -16.79 -5.34
CA SER A 140 5.91 -17.63 -6.30
C SER A 140 6.40 -19.07 -6.18
N LYS A 141 5.48 -20.01 -5.94
CA LYS A 141 5.81 -21.43 -5.92
C LYS A 141 6.29 -21.91 -7.30
N ASP A 142 5.76 -21.33 -8.37
CA ASP A 142 6.08 -21.71 -9.75
C ASP A 142 7.49 -21.26 -10.16
N GLU A 143 7.96 -20.13 -9.63
CA GLU A 143 9.27 -19.56 -9.98
C GLU A 143 10.38 -19.95 -8.98
N HIS A 144 10.01 -20.14 -7.71
CA HIS A 144 10.94 -20.32 -6.59
C HIS A 144 10.51 -21.46 -5.66
N GLU A 145 10.16 -22.62 -6.23
CA GLU A 145 9.62 -23.77 -5.49
C GLU A 145 10.46 -24.15 -4.27
N ASN A 146 11.79 -24.23 -4.41
CA ASN A 146 12.68 -24.63 -3.33
C ASN A 146 12.65 -23.64 -2.17
N GLU A 147 12.82 -22.35 -2.44
CA GLU A 147 12.85 -21.29 -1.43
C GLU A 147 11.47 -21.07 -0.81
N HIS A 148 10.40 -21.20 -1.60
CA HIS A 148 9.03 -21.22 -1.11
C HIS A 148 8.81 -22.35 -0.11
N ASN A 149 9.18 -23.58 -0.47
CA ASN A 149 9.03 -24.76 0.39
C ASN A 149 9.91 -24.66 1.64
N GLN A 150 11.14 -24.14 1.52
CA GLN A 150 12.02 -23.91 2.66
C GLN A 150 11.45 -22.87 3.63
N ALA A 151 10.93 -21.75 3.11
CA ALA A 151 10.30 -20.72 3.93
C ALA A 151 9.07 -21.28 4.68
N GLN A 152 8.23 -22.06 3.99
CA GLN A 152 7.09 -22.73 4.61
C GLN A 152 7.52 -23.70 5.71
N GLN A 153 8.54 -24.52 5.46
CA GLN A 153 9.07 -25.47 6.44
C GLN A 153 9.60 -24.76 7.69
N TYR A 154 10.44 -23.73 7.53
CA TYR A 154 10.98 -22.98 8.67
C TYR A 154 9.88 -22.27 9.45
N TYR A 155 8.89 -21.69 8.78
CA TYR A 155 7.73 -21.11 9.45
C TYR A 155 6.99 -22.15 10.32
N MET A 156 6.66 -23.32 9.75
CA MET A 156 5.94 -24.38 10.46
C MET A 156 6.76 -24.95 11.64
N CYS A 157 8.08 -25.10 11.48
CA CYS A 157 8.96 -25.57 12.55
C CYS A 157 9.03 -24.55 13.69
N LEU A 158 9.29 -23.27 13.38
CA LEU A 158 9.40 -22.20 14.38
C LEU A 158 8.08 -21.99 15.13
N ALA A 159 6.95 -21.97 14.42
CA ALA A 159 5.63 -21.77 15.01
C ALA A 159 5.25 -22.89 16.00
N ASN A 160 5.74 -24.11 15.76
CA ASN A 160 5.48 -25.27 16.62
C ASN A 160 6.60 -25.53 17.67
N GLY A 161 7.61 -24.65 17.77
CA GLY A 161 8.71 -24.81 18.71
C GLY A 161 9.66 -25.98 18.39
N GLY A 162 9.79 -26.37 17.13
CA GLY A 162 10.70 -27.42 16.69
C GLY A 162 12.17 -27.03 16.75
N GLU A 163 13.06 -28.03 16.82
CA GLU A 163 14.50 -27.81 16.76
C GLU A 163 14.95 -27.42 15.35
N ILE A 164 15.82 -26.41 15.26
CA ILE A 164 16.29 -25.84 13.99
C ILE A 164 17.80 -25.63 14.03
N ASN A 165 18.48 -25.99 12.93
CA ASN A 165 19.85 -25.56 12.70
C ASN A 165 19.88 -24.06 12.36
N LEU A 166 20.36 -23.24 13.31
CA LEU A 166 20.44 -21.79 13.19
C LEU A 166 21.33 -21.30 12.04
N SER A 167 22.39 -22.04 11.70
CA SER A 167 23.29 -21.67 10.59
C SER A 167 22.59 -21.83 9.24
N ASP A 168 21.89 -22.95 9.07
CA ASP A 168 21.16 -23.24 7.84
C ASP A 168 19.98 -22.28 7.67
N MET A 169 19.27 -22.00 8.76
CA MET A 169 18.17 -21.03 8.79
C MET A 169 18.63 -19.63 8.40
N ARG A 170 19.75 -19.14 8.95
CA ARG A 170 20.30 -17.82 8.59
C ARG A 170 20.70 -17.76 7.13
N THR A 171 21.36 -18.80 6.62
CA THR A 171 21.74 -18.89 5.20
C THR A 171 20.51 -18.88 4.29
N CYS A 172 19.47 -19.62 4.67
CA CYS A 172 18.18 -19.64 3.97
C CYS A 172 17.51 -18.26 3.99
N ARG A 173 17.47 -17.61 5.17
CA ARG A 173 16.92 -16.27 5.36
C ARG A 173 17.60 -15.25 4.45
N ASP A 174 18.93 -15.23 4.43
CA ASP A 174 19.71 -14.31 3.58
C ASP A 174 19.44 -14.55 2.09
N LYS A 175 19.36 -15.81 1.68
CA LYS A 175 19.04 -16.19 0.30
C LYS A 175 17.64 -15.70 -0.12
N ILE A 176 16.63 -15.97 0.71
CA ILE A 176 15.25 -15.53 0.48
C ILE A 176 15.16 -13.99 0.47
N ALA A 177 15.83 -13.32 1.41
CA ALA A 177 15.83 -11.87 1.49
C ALA A 177 16.40 -11.23 0.21
N ASN A 178 17.45 -11.82 -0.38
CA ASN A 178 18.01 -11.37 -1.65
C ASN A 178 17.01 -11.56 -2.81
N LEU A 179 16.33 -12.71 -2.91
CA LEU A 179 15.32 -12.95 -3.94
C LEU A 179 14.14 -11.96 -3.86
N LEU A 180 13.62 -11.74 -2.65
CA LEU A 180 12.55 -10.75 -2.44
C LEU A 180 13.01 -9.34 -2.82
N LYS A 181 14.23 -8.97 -2.46
CA LYS A 181 14.81 -7.67 -2.83
C LYS A 181 15.03 -7.51 -4.33
N GLU A 182 15.39 -8.58 -5.04
CA GLU A 182 15.50 -8.59 -6.51
C GLU A 182 14.13 -8.40 -7.18
N LYS A 183 13.06 -8.94 -6.58
CA LYS A 183 11.68 -8.76 -7.06
C LYS A 183 11.22 -7.30 -6.94
N ASP A 184 11.42 -6.67 -5.78
CA ASP A 184 11.20 -5.24 -5.60
C ASP A 184 12.04 -4.67 -4.44
N SER A 185 13.06 -3.91 -4.78
CA SER A 185 14.01 -3.36 -3.79
C SER A 185 13.45 -2.23 -2.92
N PHE A 186 12.26 -1.71 -3.24
CA PHE A 186 11.58 -0.69 -2.45
C PHE A 186 10.67 -1.32 -1.40
N PHE A 187 9.78 -2.23 -1.82
CA PHE A 187 8.79 -2.87 -0.96
C PHE A 187 9.35 -4.03 -0.13
N TYR A 188 10.45 -4.66 -0.57
CA TYR A 188 11.20 -5.65 0.20
C TYR A 188 12.52 -5.02 0.67
N SER A 189 12.47 -4.27 1.77
CA SER A 189 13.62 -3.47 2.21
C SER A 189 13.54 -3.05 3.67
N GLY A 190 14.55 -3.40 4.45
CA GLY A 190 14.67 -2.90 5.83
C GLY A 190 14.95 -1.40 5.91
N ARG A 191 15.67 -0.83 4.91
CA ARG A 191 15.91 0.61 4.85
C ARG A 191 14.60 1.38 4.65
N PHE A 192 13.80 1.01 3.67
CA PHE A 192 12.55 1.72 3.41
C PHE A 192 11.49 1.44 4.48
N ALA A 193 11.50 0.26 5.10
CA ALA A 193 10.67 -0.02 6.26
C ALA A 193 10.97 0.94 7.42
N LEU A 194 12.26 1.17 7.73
CA LEU A 194 12.68 2.14 8.75
C LEU A 194 12.28 3.58 8.41
N LEU A 195 12.48 4.00 7.16
CA LEU A 195 12.10 5.34 6.70
C LEU A 195 10.58 5.53 6.78
N TYR A 196 9.81 4.55 6.32
CA TYR A 196 8.35 4.57 6.41
C TYR A 196 7.87 4.65 7.86
N ALA A 197 8.40 3.79 8.75
CA ALA A 197 8.07 3.82 10.18
C ALA A 197 8.43 5.17 10.84
N SER A 198 9.40 5.89 10.30
CA SER A 198 9.77 7.23 10.76
C SER A 198 8.90 8.34 10.20
N LEU A 199 8.23 8.11 9.07
CA LEU A 199 7.27 9.02 8.44
C LEU A 199 5.88 8.95 9.10
N MET A 200 5.53 7.81 9.68
CA MET A 200 4.24 7.65 10.36
C MET A 200 4.16 8.51 11.64
N ASP A 201 2.99 9.11 11.88
CA ASP A 201 2.65 9.85 13.11
C ASP A 201 1.29 9.47 13.72
N GLY A 202 0.61 8.46 13.17
CA GLY A 202 -0.68 7.99 13.67
C GLY A 202 -1.88 8.89 13.41
N GLU A 203 -1.72 9.98 12.65
CA GLU A 203 -2.82 10.87 12.31
C GLU A 203 -3.57 10.41 11.04
N SER A 204 -4.89 10.19 11.14
CA SER A 204 -5.76 9.83 10.00
C SER A 204 -6.33 11.06 9.27
N ILE A 205 -5.44 11.91 8.74
CA ILE A 205 -5.82 13.20 8.11
C ILE A 205 -5.97 13.14 6.57
N PHE A 206 -5.77 11.97 5.97
CA PHE A 206 -5.74 11.76 4.51
C PHE A 206 -6.85 10.84 3.99
N SER A 207 -7.97 10.71 4.71
CA SER A 207 -9.03 9.75 4.37
C SER A 207 -9.56 9.91 2.95
N GLU A 208 -9.77 11.16 2.49
CA GLU A 208 -10.23 11.43 1.13
C GLU A 208 -9.17 11.03 0.09
N GLN A 209 -7.92 11.44 0.28
CA GLN A 209 -6.83 11.16 -0.65
C GLN A 209 -6.51 9.66 -0.71
N SER A 210 -6.54 8.97 0.43
CA SER A 210 -6.43 7.51 0.52
C SER A 210 -7.51 6.82 -0.30
N SER A 211 -8.77 7.25 -0.19
CA SER A 211 -9.89 6.71 -0.96
C SER A 211 -9.71 6.92 -2.47
N ILE A 212 -9.27 8.11 -2.89
CA ILE A 212 -9.00 8.39 -4.31
C ILE A 212 -7.82 7.54 -4.82
N LEU A 213 -6.75 7.40 -4.05
CA LEU A 213 -5.62 6.54 -4.41
C LEU A 213 -6.06 5.08 -4.58
N LEU A 214 -6.89 4.53 -3.69
CA LEU A 214 -7.45 3.19 -3.88
C LEU A 214 -8.20 3.09 -5.22
N ARG A 215 -9.07 4.06 -5.52
CA ARG A 215 -9.82 4.10 -6.79
C ARG A 215 -8.92 4.12 -8.02
N ILE A 216 -7.78 4.82 -7.94
CA ILE A 216 -6.77 4.83 -8.99
C ILE A 216 -6.12 3.45 -9.13
N LEU A 217 -5.70 2.82 -8.03
CA LEU A 217 -5.04 1.52 -8.02
C LEU A 217 -5.92 0.40 -8.61
N LEU A 218 -7.25 0.50 -8.44
CA LEU A 218 -8.23 -0.38 -9.07
C LEU A 218 -8.19 -0.37 -10.62
N GLY A 219 -7.46 0.55 -11.24
CA GLY A 219 -7.16 0.52 -12.67
C GLY A 219 -6.32 -0.69 -13.08
N ASN A 220 -5.48 -1.21 -12.19
CA ASN A 220 -4.83 -2.51 -12.42
C ASN A 220 -5.86 -3.62 -12.20
N PHE A 221 -6.16 -4.37 -13.26
CA PHE A 221 -7.22 -5.38 -13.23
C PHE A 221 -6.93 -6.52 -12.26
N ASP A 222 -5.72 -7.06 -12.24
CA ASP A 222 -5.38 -8.22 -11.40
C ASP A 222 -5.55 -7.87 -9.91
N PHE A 223 -5.02 -6.71 -9.49
CA PHE A 223 -5.21 -6.17 -8.15
C PHE A 223 -6.67 -5.85 -7.84
N GLY A 224 -7.37 -5.14 -8.73
CA GLY A 224 -8.76 -4.76 -8.53
C GLY A 224 -9.70 -5.97 -8.44
N CYS A 225 -9.47 -6.97 -9.28
CA CYS A 225 -10.18 -8.25 -9.26
C CYS A 225 -9.97 -8.98 -7.95
N ASP A 226 -8.72 -9.18 -7.52
CA ASP A 226 -8.41 -9.83 -6.25
C ASP A 226 -9.05 -9.09 -5.06
N PHE A 227 -8.74 -7.79 -4.92
CA PHE A 227 -9.16 -7.01 -3.77
C PHE A 227 -10.69 -6.96 -3.64
N LEU A 228 -11.40 -6.68 -4.73
CA LEU A 228 -12.86 -6.58 -4.70
C LEU A 228 -13.53 -7.95 -4.51
N LYS A 229 -12.95 -9.04 -5.03
CA LYS A 229 -13.46 -10.40 -4.74
C LYS A 229 -13.24 -10.80 -3.30
N ARG A 230 -12.07 -10.50 -2.70
CA ARG A 230 -11.84 -10.72 -1.27
C ARG A 230 -12.86 -9.97 -0.43
N LYS A 231 -13.14 -8.70 -0.76
CA LYS A 231 -14.19 -7.91 -0.09
C LYS A 231 -15.59 -8.49 -0.28
N SER A 232 -15.92 -8.90 -1.49
CA SER A 232 -17.20 -9.57 -1.75
C SER A 232 -17.36 -10.82 -0.93
N ASN A 233 -16.34 -11.67 -0.86
CA ASN A 233 -16.38 -12.93 -0.13
C ASN A 233 -16.48 -12.72 1.40
N SER A 234 -15.89 -11.65 1.93
CA SER A 234 -15.99 -11.34 3.37
C SER A 234 -17.31 -10.68 3.76
N GLU A 235 -17.96 -9.96 2.84
CA GLU A 235 -19.10 -9.09 3.14
C GLU A 235 -20.43 -9.60 2.60
N THR A 236 -20.42 -10.62 1.75
CA THR A 236 -21.60 -11.11 1.03
C THR A 236 -21.85 -12.58 1.32
N ILE A 237 -23.12 -12.94 1.42
CA ILE A 237 -23.62 -14.30 1.51
C ILE A 237 -24.69 -14.53 0.44
N ARG A 238 -24.67 -15.70 -0.20
CA ARG A 238 -25.62 -16.05 -1.25
C ARG A 238 -26.73 -16.94 -0.69
N CYS A 239 -27.98 -16.48 -0.80
CA CYS A 239 -29.18 -17.19 -0.34
C CYS A 239 -30.18 -17.30 -1.49
N ASN A 240 -30.56 -18.53 -1.87
CA ASN A 240 -31.58 -18.79 -2.91
C ASN A 240 -31.38 -18.00 -4.22
N GLY A 241 -30.12 -17.81 -4.63
CA GLY A 241 -29.77 -17.12 -5.86
C GLY A 241 -29.59 -15.61 -5.74
N VAL A 242 -29.87 -15.02 -4.57
CA VAL A 242 -29.71 -13.60 -4.26
C VAL A 242 -28.50 -13.40 -3.34
N ASP A 243 -27.70 -12.37 -3.63
CA ASP A 243 -26.57 -11.97 -2.79
C ASP A 243 -27.03 -10.94 -1.74
N LEU A 244 -26.71 -11.20 -0.47
CA LEU A 244 -27.07 -10.41 0.71
C LEU A 244 -25.81 -10.09 1.53
N ARG A 245 -25.84 -9.03 2.34
CA ARG A 245 -24.79 -8.69 3.30
C ARG A 245 -24.64 -9.75 4.39
N GLN A 246 -23.40 -10.06 4.73
CA GLN A 246 -23.05 -10.88 5.88
C GLN A 246 -23.45 -10.17 7.19
N PRO A 247 -24.38 -10.72 8.01
CA PRO A 247 -24.90 -10.02 9.19
C PRO A 247 -23.88 -9.73 10.29
N SER A 248 -22.81 -10.52 10.35
CA SER A 248 -21.75 -10.40 11.35
C SER A 248 -20.71 -9.31 11.03
N VAL A 249 -20.79 -8.66 9.87
CA VAL A 249 -19.81 -7.65 9.45
C VAL A 249 -20.20 -6.28 9.99
N GLU A 250 -19.23 -5.60 10.60
CA GLU A 250 -19.41 -4.28 11.21
C GLU A 250 -19.36 -3.15 10.17
N TYR A 251 -18.46 -3.25 9.19
CA TYR A 251 -18.24 -2.24 8.15
C TYR A 251 -18.24 -2.87 6.77
N PHE A 252 -18.97 -2.24 5.84
CA PHE A 252 -19.07 -2.68 4.46
C PHE A 252 -18.26 -1.78 3.54
N TYR A 253 -17.54 -2.38 2.59
CA TYR A 253 -16.71 -1.71 1.61
C TYR A 253 -17.48 -0.64 0.85
N ILE A 254 -18.65 -0.98 0.30
CA ILE A 254 -19.41 -0.03 -0.53
C ILE A 254 -19.88 1.20 0.24
N ASP A 255 -20.21 1.04 1.53
CA ASP A 255 -20.69 2.15 2.35
C ASP A 255 -19.56 3.16 2.58
N ASN A 256 -18.35 2.70 2.89
CA ASN A 256 -17.25 3.63 3.07
C ASN A 256 -16.64 4.10 1.73
N TYR A 257 -16.68 3.26 0.68
CA TYR A 257 -16.26 3.62 -0.68
C TYR A 257 -17.05 4.81 -1.22
N LEU A 258 -18.39 4.78 -1.13
CA LEU A 258 -19.24 5.86 -1.65
C LEU A 258 -19.09 7.16 -0.84
N ASN A 259 -18.88 7.02 0.48
CA ASN A 259 -18.73 8.17 1.36
C ASN A 259 -17.30 8.75 1.37
N CYS A 260 -16.32 8.11 0.70
CA CYS A 260 -14.90 8.43 0.82
C CYS A 260 -14.41 8.38 2.29
N VAL A 261 -14.98 7.48 3.08
CA VAL A 261 -14.66 7.28 4.50
C VAL A 261 -13.97 5.92 4.65
N GLY A 262 -13.28 5.71 5.78
CA GLY A 262 -12.78 4.40 6.17
C GLY A 262 -11.31 4.15 5.82
N ASN A 263 -10.74 3.15 6.47
CA ASN A 263 -9.38 2.70 6.23
C ASN A 263 -9.40 1.34 5.54
N PHE A 264 -9.14 1.33 4.24
CA PHE A 264 -9.09 0.12 3.42
C PHE A 264 -7.66 -0.35 3.15
N SER A 265 -6.68 0.43 3.57
CA SER A 265 -5.32 0.35 3.08
C SER A 265 -4.58 -0.90 3.56
N ALA A 266 -4.75 -1.31 4.83
CA ALA A 266 -4.19 -2.57 5.33
C ALA A 266 -4.81 -3.78 4.62
N SER A 267 -6.11 -3.74 4.35
CA SER A 267 -6.77 -4.82 3.61
C SER A 267 -6.42 -4.83 2.11
N ALA A 268 -6.17 -3.65 1.53
CA ALA A 268 -5.71 -3.50 0.16
C ALA A 268 -4.28 -4.03 -0.01
N THR A 269 -3.40 -3.82 0.97
CA THR A 269 -2.08 -4.45 1.01
C THR A 269 -2.11 -5.91 1.48
N ASP A 270 -3.30 -6.43 1.80
CA ASP A 270 -3.52 -7.79 2.29
C ASP A 270 -2.62 -8.13 3.48
N TRP A 271 -2.34 -7.14 4.35
CA TRP A 271 -1.40 -7.27 5.47
C TRP A 271 -0.02 -7.84 5.09
N ARG A 272 0.43 -7.56 3.86
CA ARG A 272 1.66 -8.07 3.23
C ARG A 272 1.64 -9.57 2.91
N GLU A 273 0.48 -10.20 2.87
CA GLU A 273 0.30 -11.63 2.55
C GLU A 273 0.26 -11.87 1.04
N ILE A 274 -0.50 -12.88 0.58
CA ILE A 274 -0.47 -13.40 -0.79
C ILE A 274 -0.72 -12.29 -1.81
N SER A 275 -1.73 -11.46 -1.56
CA SER A 275 -2.17 -10.43 -2.52
C SER A 275 -1.30 -9.18 -2.51
N PHE A 276 -0.32 -9.10 -1.61
CA PHE A 276 0.59 -7.96 -1.52
C PHE A 276 1.41 -7.76 -2.79
N THR A 277 1.77 -8.84 -3.47
CA THR A 277 2.47 -8.79 -4.76
C THR A 277 1.65 -8.11 -5.86
N LEU A 278 0.32 -8.28 -5.84
CA LEU A 278 -0.60 -7.59 -6.74
C LEU A 278 -0.68 -6.10 -6.40
N PHE A 279 -0.71 -5.76 -5.11
CA PHE A 279 -0.66 -4.37 -4.66
C PHE A 279 0.64 -3.68 -5.11
N ILE A 280 1.80 -4.31 -4.90
CA ILE A 280 3.11 -3.78 -5.33
C ILE A 280 3.10 -3.49 -6.83
N THR A 281 2.61 -4.45 -7.62
CA THR A 281 2.51 -4.32 -9.08
C THR A 281 1.61 -3.15 -9.46
N ALA A 282 0.39 -3.11 -8.92
CA ALA A 282 -0.56 -2.03 -9.18
C ALA A 282 -0.02 -0.65 -8.79
N PHE A 283 0.66 -0.55 -7.64
CA PHE A 283 1.24 0.70 -7.14
C PHE A 283 2.41 1.17 -7.99
N ASN A 284 3.33 0.27 -8.35
CA ASN A 284 4.46 0.61 -9.21
C ASN A 284 4.01 1.02 -10.62
N GLU A 285 3.09 0.28 -11.24
CA GLU A 285 2.54 0.64 -12.55
C GLU A 285 1.83 1.99 -12.54
N PHE A 286 1.01 2.25 -11.50
CA PHE A 286 0.39 3.55 -11.28
C PHE A 286 1.43 4.66 -11.20
N LEU A 287 2.45 4.46 -10.36
CA LEU A 287 3.45 5.50 -10.16
C LEU A 287 4.27 5.74 -11.42
N GLU A 288 4.72 4.69 -12.10
CA GLU A 288 5.51 4.79 -13.32
C GLU A 288 4.76 5.60 -14.38
N LEU A 289 3.47 5.31 -14.57
CA LEU A 289 2.60 5.98 -15.53
C LEU A 289 2.42 7.48 -15.24
N HIS A 290 2.32 7.86 -13.96
CA HIS A 290 2.03 9.24 -13.52
C HIS A 290 3.23 9.93 -12.90
N LEU A 291 4.43 9.37 -13.07
CA LEU A 291 5.62 9.84 -12.36
C LEU A 291 5.96 11.27 -12.70
N GLU A 292 5.85 11.66 -13.98
CA GLU A 292 6.12 13.03 -14.42
C GLU A 292 5.20 14.04 -13.72
N VAL A 293 3.93 13.68 -13.56
CA VAL A 293 2.92 14.51 -12.89
C VAL A 293 3.26 14.69 -11.41
N PHE A 294 3.61 13.61 -10.71
CA PHE A 294 4.04 13.69 -9.31
C PHE A 294 5.37 14.43 -9.16
N MET A 295 6.35 14.17 -10.02
CA MET A 295 7.63 14.88 -10.01
C MET A 295 7.44 16.39 -10.21
N ALA A 296 6.57 16.81 -11.11
CA ALA A 296 6.25 18.23 -11.31
C ALA A 296 5.61 18.84 -10.05
N PHE A 297 4.62 18.17 -9.46
CA PHE A 297 3.99 18.63 -8.21
C PHE A 297 5.02 18.75 -7.08
N PHE A 298 5.80 17.70 -6.82
CA PHE A 298 6.83 17.72 -5.78
C PHE A 298 7.91 18.77 -6.06
N SER A 299 8.28 19.00 -7.31
CA SER A 299 9.26 20.04 -7.65
C SER A 299 8.75 21.44 -7.33
N ASN A 300 7.45 21.69 -7.57
CA ASN A 300 6.82 22.99 -7.32
C ASN A 300 6.54 23.27 -5.83
N HIS A 301 6.27 22.23 -5.04
CA HIS A 301 5.78 22.39 -3.67
C HIS A 301 6.74 21.88 -2.59
N VAL A 302 7.69 20.99 -2.91
CA VAL A 302 8.57 20.31 -1.95
C VAL A 302 10.05 20.54 -2.28
N PHE A 303 10.54 20.11 -3.45
CA PHE A 303 11.98 20.09 -3.75
C PHE A 303 12.60 21.48 -3.94
N ASN A 304 11.78 22.49 -4.24
CA ASN A 304 12.22 23.89 -4.32
C ASN A 304 12.14 24.65 -2.99
N ARG A 305 11.71 24.00 -1.89
CA ARG A 305 11.55 24.62 -0.57
C ARG A 305 12.76 24.38 0.31
N SER A 306 13.02 25.31 1.23
CA SER A 306 14.03 25.10 2.28
C SER A 306 13.51 24.17 3.38
N LEU A 307 14.43 23.50 4.10
CA LEU A 307 14.07 22.64 5.24
C LEU A 307 13.25 23.37 6.31
N LYS A 308 13.46 24.69 6.45
CA LYS A 308 12.70 25.52 7.38
C LYS A 308 11.22 25.64 7.00
N GLN A 309 10.91 25.59 5.71
CA GLN A 309 9.54 25.68 5.19
C GLN A 309 8.82 24.32 5.19
N LEU A 310 9.58 23.22 5.13
CA LEU A 310 9.05 21.86 5.09
C LEU A 310 8.77 21.29 6.49
N SER A 311 7.91 21.97 7.26
CA SER A 311 7.43 21.45 8.54
C SER A 311 6.42 20.32 8.33
N ASN A 312 6.23 19.48 9.35
CA ASN A 312 5.16 18.46 9.33
C ASN A 312 3.79 19.08 9.04
N GLU A 313 3.49 20.24 9.63
CA GLU A 313 2.24 20.97 9.41
C GLU A 313 2.06 21.41 7.96
N TYR A 314 3.10 21.98 7.33
CA TYR A 314 3.06 22.38 5.93
C TYR A 314 2.82 21.18 5.01
N ILE A 315 3.57 20.10 5.22
CA ILE A 315 3.46 18.87 4.43
C ILE A 315 2.08 18.24 4.57
N ASN A 316 1.58 18.12 5.80
CA ASN A 316 0.25 17.59 6.08
C ASN A 316 -0.83 18.43 5.39
N THR A 317 -0.74 19.77 5.49
CA THR A 317 -1.69 20.69 4.86
C THR A 317 -1.62 20.64 3.33
N LEU A 318 -0.44 20.49 2.75
CA LEU A 318 -0.25 20.38 1.31
C LEU A 318 -0.96 19.13 0.77
N PHE A 319 -0.73 17.97 1.38
CA PHE A 319 -1.26 16.69 0.89
C PHE A 319 -2.70 16.40 1.32
N SER A 320 -3.21 17.00 2.39
CA SER A 320 -4.66 17.00 2.68
C SER A 320 -5.42 18.10 1.95
N GLY A 321 -4.69 18.99 1.27
CA GLY A 321 -5.23 20.18 0.62
C GLY A 321 -5.92 19.92 -0.72
N LYS A 322 -6.75 20.89 -1.11
CA LYS A 322 -7.55 20.85 -2.33
C LYS A 322 -6.74 20.64 -3.61
N GLU A 323 -5.58 21.29 -3.72
CA GLU A 323 -4.74 21.21 -4.92
C GLU A 323 -4.25 19.78 -5.19
N PHE A 324 -3.81 19.07 -4.15
CA PHE A 324 -3.39 17.67 -4.27
C PHE A 324 -4.59 16.74 -4.52
N THR A 325 -5.73 16.99 -3.86
CA THR A 325 -6.97 16.26 -4.14
C THR A 325 -7.42 16.39 -5.60
N GLU A 326 -7.34 17.59 -6.17
CA GLU A 326 -7.65 17.84 -7.59
C GLU A 326 -6.67 17.12 -8.52
N LEU A 327 -5.37 17.10 -8.18
CA LEU A 327 -4.36 16.32 -8.91
C LEU A 327 -4.74 14.83 -8.97
N LEU A 328 -5.06 14.23 -7.83
CA LEU A 328 -5.45 12.82 -7.74
C LEU A 328 -6.74 12.53 -8.51
N ASN A 329 -7.76 13.38 -8.39
CA ASN A 329 -9.01 13.22 -9.15
C ASN A 329 -8.81 13.33 -10.66
N ASN A 330 -7.92 14.21 -11.11
CA ASN A 330 -7.57 14.34 -12.52
C ASN A 330 -6.85 13.09 -13.04
N ILE A 331 -5.95 12.50 -12.24
CA ILE A 331 -5.31 11.22 -12.56
C ILE A 331 -6.38 10.12 -12.67
N TYR A 332 -7.23 10.00 -11.64
CA TYR A 332 -8.31 9.01 -11.63
C TYR A 332 -9.25 9.12 -12.83
N LEU A 333 -9.63 10.34 -13.21
CA LEU A 333 -10.49 10.57 -14.37
C LEU A 333 -9.82 10.12 -15.68
N LYS A 334 -8.53 10.44 -15.87
CA LYS A 334 -7.79 10.04 -17.06
C LYS A 334 -7.63 8.52 -17.15
N ASP A 335 -7.30 7.87 -16.04
CA ASP A 335 -7.07 6.43 -16.00
C ASP A 335 -8.28 5.61 -16.44
N GLN A 336 -9.49 6.11 -16.22
CA GLN A 336 -10.73 5.47 -16.69
C GLN A 336 -10.81 5.31 -18.21
N PHE A 337 -10.00 6.05 -18.97
CA PHE A 337 -9.98 6.01 -20.43
C PHE A 337 -8.65 5.50 -21.01
N LEU A 338 -7.68 5.14 -20.18
CA LEU A 338 -6.42 4.55 -20.64
C LEU A 338 -6.60 3.05 -20.89
N MET A 339 -6.21 2.56 -22.06
CA MET A 339 -6.50 1.18 -22.49
C MET A 339 -6.03 0.12 -21.48
N ASN A 340 -4.83 0.32 -20.91
CA ASN A 340 -4.23 -0.59 -19.93
C ASN A 340 -4.83 -0.48 -18.51
N ARG A 341 -5.70 0.49 -18.24
CA ARG A 341 -6.31 0.72 -16.90
C ARG A 341 -7.83 0.71 -16.90
N MET A 342 -8.45 1.02 -18.04
CA MET A 342 -9.89 1.07 -18.23
C MET A 342 -10.56 -0.26 -17.88
N ILE A 343 -9.91 -1.40 -18.16
CA ILE A 343 -10.43 -2.73 -17.85
C ILE A 343 -10.64 -2.89 -16.33
N GLY A 344 -9.62 -2.57 -15.53
CA GLY A 344 -9.71 -2.62 -14.06
C GLY A 344 -10.79 -1.69 -13.54
N HIS A 345 -10.89 -0.47 -14.07
CA HIS A 345 -11.96 0.47 -13.69
C HIS A 345 -13.36 0.00 -14.09
N ASN A 346 -13.53 -0.62 -15.26
CA ASN A 346 -14.81 -1.16 -15.70
C ASN A 346 -15.26 -2.34 -14.84
N PHE A 347 -14.34 -3.27 -14.54
CA PHE A 347 -14.58 -4.36 -13.59
C PHE A 347 -14.97 -3.82 -12.22
N SER A 348 -14.21 -2.84 -11.72
CA SER A 348 -14.48 -2.22 -10.42
C SER A 348 -15.84 -1.53 -10.36
N ARG A 349 -16.26 -0.89 -11.45
CA ARG A 349 -17.60 -0.30 -11.56
C ARG A 349 -18.69 -1.37 -11.48
N ALA A 350 -18.52 -2.51 -12.15
CA ALA A 350 -19.45 -3.63 -12.08
C ALA A 350 -19.58 -4.17 -10.64
N MET A 351 -18.44 -4.38 -9.97
CA MET A 351 -18.40 -4.84 -8.58
C MET A 351 -19.02 -3.86 -7.59
N VAL A 352 -18.75 -2.55 -7.75
CA VAL A 352 -19.37 -1.50 -6.93
C VAL A 352 -20.89 -1.50 -7.09
N GLN A 353 -21.39 -1.62 -8.33
CA GLN A 353 -22.84 -1.74 -8.59
C GLN A 353 -23.42 -3.00 -7.95
N LYS A 354 -22.70 -4.12 -8.02
CA LYS A 354 -23.09 -5.37 -7.35
C LYS A 354 -23.19 -5.17 -5.84
N PHE A 355 -22.22 -4.55 -5.19
CA PHE A 355 -22.31 -4.26 -3.75
C PHE A 355 -23.46 -3.32 -3.38
N SER A 356 -23.77 -2.35 -4.22
CA SER A 356 -24.96 -1.51 -4.04
C SER A 356 -26.24 -2.33 -4.12
N LEU A 357 -26.35 -3.27 -5.07
CA LEU A 357 -27.49 -4.17 -5.15
C LEU A 357 -27.61 -5.10 -3.93
N VAL A 358 -26.49 -5.66 -3.47
CA VAL A 358 -26.43 -6.48 -2.25
C VAL A 358 -26.94 -5.69 -1.04
N LYS A 359 -26.59 -4.41 -0.93
CA LYS A 359 -27.12 -3.52 0.12
C LYS A 359 -28.64 -3.39 0.04
N GLU A 360 -29.17 -3.07 -1.14
CA GLU A 360 -30.62 -2.90 -1.33
C GLU A 360 -31.40 -4.18 -1.06
N ASN A 361 -30.89 -5.32 -1.55
CA ASN A 361 -31.46 -6.64 -1.27
C ASN A 361 -31.45 -6.92 0.24
N SER A 362 -30.34 -6.65 0.93
CA SER A 362 -30.28 -6.78 2.39
C SER A 362 -31.29 -5.92 3.11
N ILE A 363 -31.47 -4.65 2.72
CA ILE A 363 -32.46 -3.77 3.35
C ILE A 363 -33.87 -4.33 3.16
N LYS A 364 -34.17 -4.82 1.95
CA LYS A 364 -35.48 -5.39 1.59
C LYS A 364 -35.84 -6.63 2.41
N TYR A 365 -34.88 -7.55 2.58
CA TYR A 365 -35.13 -8.85 3.23
C TYR A 365 -34.82 -8.84 4.73
N LYS A 366 -34.23 -7.79 5.29
CA LYS A 366 -33.90 -7.72 6.72
C LYS A 366 -35.18 -7.67 7.57
N LYS A 367 -35.25 -8.52 8.60
CA LYS A 367 -36.34 -8.49 9.58
C LYS A 367 -36.39 -7.17 10.35
N THR A 368 -37.58 -6.77 10.78
CA THR A 368 -37.79 -5.55 11.57
C THR A 368 -36.93 -5.56 12.83
N ASP A 369 -36.42 -4.39 13.23
CA ASP A 369 -35.58 -4.17 14.41
C ASP A 369 -34.22 -4.88 14.44
N MET A 370 -33.77 -5.45 13.32
CA MET A 370 -32.42 -5.99 13.18
C MET A 370 -31.40 -4.92 12.76
N ALA A 371 -30.21 -4.94 13.37
CA ALA A 371 -29.09 -4.06 13.05
C ALA A 371 -27.81 -4.87 12.81
N PHE A 372 -26.92 -4.33 11.97
CA PHE A 372 -25.56 -4.85 11.79
C PHE A 372 -24.60 -4.18 12.79
N PRO A 373 -23.53 -4.87 13.23
CA PRO A 373 -23.35 -6.31 13.15
C PRO A 373 -24.28 -7.04 14.14
N THR A 374 -24.56 -8.33 13.91
CA THR A 374 -25.30 -9.18 14.85
C THR A 374 -24.50 -10.44 15.22
N SER A 375 -24.75 -10.94 16.42
CA SER A 375 -24.27 -12.26 16.89
C SER A 375 -25.23 -13.40 16.53
N SER A 376 -26.34 -13.11 15.83
CA SER A 376 -27.29 -14.14 15.42
C SER A 376 -26.59 -15.20 14.57
N GLY A 377 -26.66 -16.47 15.02
CA GLY A 377 -25.95 -17.57 14.37
C GLY A 377 -26.63 -18.12 13.12
N ARG A 378 -27.92 -17.82 12.91
CA ARG A 378 -28.70 -18.29 11.75
C ARG A 378 -29.16 -17.13 10.89
N LEU A 379 -29.05 -17.28 9.57
CA LEU A 379 -29.43 -16.23 8.62
C LEU A 379 -30.94 -16.01 8.63
N GLU A 380 -31.71 -17.06 8.83
CA GLU A 380 -33.17 -17.06 8.95
C GLU A 380 -33.63 -16.21 10.15
N ASP A 381 -32.80 -16.06 11.18
CA ASP A 381 -33.12 -15.23 12.33
C ASP A 381 -32.93 -13.73 12.02
N PHE A 382 -32.13 -13.39 10.99
CA PHE A 382 -31.83 -12.01 10.60
C PHE A 382 -32.59 -11.55 9.35
N TYR A 383 -32.71 -12.43 8.35
CA TYR A 383 -33.38 -12.19 7.08
C TYR A 383 -34.68 -12.99 6.96
N ASP A 384 -35.68 -12.39 6.32
CA ASP A 384 -36.89 -13.06 5.87
C ASP A 384 -36.62 -13.75 4.52
N LEU A 385 -36.17 -15.01 4.60
CA LEU A 385 -35.75 -15.80 3.44
C LEU A 385 -36.91 -16.46 2.68
N GLU A 386 -38.10 -16.56 3.30
CA GLU A 386 -39.29 -17.18 2.68
C GLU A 386 -39.72 -16.44 1.40
N HIS A 387 -39.47 -15.13 1.35
CA HIS A 387 -39.82 -14.26 0.22
C HIS A 387 -38.76 -14.24 -0.91
N ILE A 388 -37.64 -14.97 -0.76
CA ILE A 388 -36.59 -15.06 -1.78
C ILE A 388 -36.90 -16.18 -2.79
N GLU A 389 -37.76 -17.13 -2.43
CA GLU A 389 -38.16 -18.26 -3.27
C GLU A 389 -39.06 -17.82 -4.44
N ASN A 390 -38.46 -17.47 -5.60
CA ASN A 390 -38.98 -17.66 -6.98
C ASN A 390 -38.45 -16.62 -7.97
N GLN A 391 -37.14 -16.56 -8.20
CA GLN A 391 -36.58 -15.75 -9.32
C GLN A 391 -35.74 -16.57 -10.30
N SER A 392 -35.92 -17.90 -10.36
CA SER A 392 -35.28 -18.72 -11.39
C SER A 392 -35.87 -18.38 -12.77
N GLY A 393 -35.04 -17.84 -13.67
CA GLY A 393 -35.40 -17.61 -15.07
C GLY A 393 -35.79 -16.17 -15.47
N VAL A 394 -35.76 -15.19 -14.54
CA VAL A 394 -36.03 -13.77 -14.85
C VAL A 394 -34.72 -13.00 -15.01
N TYR A 395 -34.57 -12.24 -16.10
CA TYR A 395 -33.43 -11.33 -16.30
C TYR A 395 -33.62 -10.05 -15.47
N ASN A 396 -33.34 -10.15 -14.18
CA ASN A 396 -33.40 -9.05 -13.23
C ASN A 396 -32.04 -8.32 -13.14
N LEU A 397 -31.95 -7.30 -12.29
CA LEU A 397 -30.72 -6.52 -12.11
C LEU A 397 -29.56 -7.37 -11.59
N ASP A 398 -29.83 -8.37 -10.73
CA ASP A 398 -28.82 -9.33 -10.25
C ASP A 398 -28.19 -10.11 -11.41
N LYS A 399 -29.03 -10.61 -12.33
CA LYS A 399 -28.57 -11.35 -13.52
C LYS A 399 -27.80 -10.45 -14.48
N TYR A 400 -28.25 -9.21 -14.70
CA TYR A 400 -27.53 -8.22 -15.49
C TYR A 400 -26.13 -7.93 -14.94
N LEU A 401 -26.01 -7.65 -13.64
CA LEU A 401 -24.72 -7.35 -13.02
C LEU A 401 -23.79 -8.56 -13.01
N TYR A 402 -24.33 -9.76 -12.78
CA TYR A 402 -23.57 -11.01 -12.92
C TYR A 402 -23.01 -11.18 -14.34
N ASP A 403 -23.82 -10.96 -15.37
CA ASP A 403 -23.37 -11.07 -16.76
C ASP A 403 -22.37 -9.95 -17.13
N PHE A 404 -22.56 -8.73 -16.61
CA PHE A 404 -21.65 -7.61 -16.81
C PHE A 404 -20.28 -7.85 -16.16
N GLU A 405 -20.24 -8.34 -14.93
CA GLU A 405 -19.01 -8.80 -14.24
C GLU A 405 -18.28 -9.83 -15.11
N ASN A 406 -18.99 -10.87 -15.59
CA ASN A 406 -18.41 -11.90 -16.44
C ASN A 406 -17.89 -11.37 -17.78
N MET A 407 -18.59 -10.44 -18.42
CA MET A 407 -18.13 -9.80 -19.66
C MET A 407 -16.82 -9.03 -19.45
N THR A 408 -16.71 -8.28 -18.36
CA THR A 408 -15.47 -7.55 -18.04
C THR A 408 -14.30 -8.49 -17.73
N MET A 409 -14.56 -9.58 -17.00
CA MET A 409 -13.58 -10.66 -16.77
C MET A 409 -13.12 -11.30 -18.10
N LEU A 410 -14.04 -11.59 -19.02
CA LEU A 410 -13.72 -12.20 -20.30
C LEU A 410 -12.87 -11.27 -21.17
N PHE A 411 -13.16 -9.97 -21.18
CA PHE A 411 -12.36 -8.98 -21.90
C PHE A 411 -10.94 -8.88 -21.34
N ALA A 412 -10.80 -8.87 -20.01
CA ALA A 412 -9.50 -8.93 -19.35
C ALA A 412 -8.75 -10.24 -19.65
N ASN A 413 -9.49 -11.33 -19.84
CA ASN A 413 -9.00 -12.66 -20.19
C ASN A 413 -8.78 -12.88 -21.68
N SER A 414 -8.75 -11.85 -22.52
CA SER A 414 -8.57 -11.96 -23.98
C SER A 414 -7.23 -12.57 -24.44
N GLY A 415 -6.42 -13.09 -23.51
CA GLY A 415 -5.26 -13.97 -23.73
C GLY A 415 -5.21 -15.23 -22.82
N GLN A 416 -6.34 -15.71 -22.28
CA GLN A 416 -6.45 -16.93 -21.44
C GLN A 416 -5.59 -16.96 -20.15
N LYS A 417 -5.36 -15.82 -19.49
CA LYS A 417 -4.58 -15.76 -18.24
C LYS A 417 -5.27 -16.44 -17.02
N PHE A 418 -6.59 -16.63 -17.06
CA PHE A 418 -7.36 -17.24 -15.97
C PHE A 418 -8.27 -18.36 -16.49
N GLU A 419 -8.01 -19.61 -16.09
CA GLU A 419 -8.71 -20.81 -16.59
C GLU A 419 -10.22 -20.81 -16.34
N SER A 420 -10.71 -20.07 -15.35
CA SER A 420 -12.11 -20.06 -14.91
C SER A 420 -12.90 -18.79 -15.24
N GLY A 421 -12.26 -17.74 -15.74
CA GLY A 421 -12.94 -16.46 -16.00
C GLY A 421 -13.55 -16.42 -17.40
N GLY A 422 -14.87 -16.24 -17.48
CA GLY A 422 -15.60 -16.04 -18.74
C GLY A 422 -16.28 -17.27 -19.35
N LEU A 423 -16.33 -18.41 -18.65
CA LEU A 423 -16.88 -19.67 -19.18
C LEU A 423 -18.41 -19.71 -19.35
N PHE A 424 -19.14 -18.71 -18.86
CA PHE A 424 -20.60 -18.64 -18.97
C PHE A 424 -21.05 -17.26 -19.45
N LEU A 425 -20.70 -16.90 -20.68
CA LEU A 425 -21.52 -15.92 -21.41
C LEU A 425 -22.89 -16.56 -21.66
N PRO A 426 -24.00 -15.87 -21.36
CA PRO A 426 -25.33 -16.38 -21.67
C PRO A 426 -25.45 -16.64 -23.19
N SER A 427 -26.20 -17.68 -23.54
CA SER A 427 -26.61 -18.02 -24.91
C SER A 427 -27.42 -16.92 -25.64
N TYR A 428 -27.61 -15.75 -25.04
CA TYR A 428 -28.35 -14.62 -25.59
C TYR A 428 -27.51 -13.72 -26.50
N PHE A 429 -26.18 -13.73 -26.38
CA PHE A 429 -25.30 -13.06 -27.33
C PHE A 429 -24.82 -14.09 -28.36
N GLU A 430 -25.43 -14.11 -29.55
CA GLU A 430 -24.81 -14.70 -30.73
C GLU A 430 -23.58 -13.85 -31.10
N ILE A 431 -22.45 -14.13 -30.46
CA ILE A 431 -21.18 -13.51 -30.84
C ILE A 431 -20.74 -14.17 -32.16
N THR A 432 -21.02 -13.49 -33.26
CA THR A 432 -20.50 -13.89 -34.56
C THR A 432 -19.04 -13.46 -34.62
N LEU A 433 -18.11 -14.41 -34.70
CA LEU A 433 -16.70 -14.13 -34.95
C LEU A 433 -16.58 -13.43 -36.31
N LEU A 434 -16.15 -12.16 -36.31
CA LEU A 434 -15.78 -11.48 -37.54
C LEU A 434 -14.49 -12.13 -38.07
N LYS A 435 -14.57 -12.69 -39.28
CA LYS A 435 -13.44 -13.27 -40.01
C LYS A 435 -12.46 -12.22 -40.48
#